data_AF-A0AA43ZUL3-F1
#
_entry.id   AF-A0AA43ZUL3-F1
#
_cell.length_a   1.000
_cell.length_b   1.000
_cell.length_c   1.000
_cell.angle_alpha   90.00
_cell.angle_beta   90.00
_cell.angle_gamma   90.00
#
_symmetry.space_group_name_H-M   'P 1'
#
loop_
_entity.id
_entity.type
_entity.pdbx_description
1 polymer ?
#
loop_
_entity_poly.entity_id
_entity_poly.type
_entity_poly.pdbx_seq_one_letter_code
_entity_poly.pdbx_strand_id
1 'polypeptide(L)' 'MTEFTVTPWEVTGDIDYDELQRKFGTSPIDDEALRRLSKYGELHPMLKRGIFYSHRDLIPLLDSYDKGDEFM' A
#
# COMPACT_ATOMS: atom_id res chain seq x y z
N MET A 1 -7.05 16.76 16.65
CA MET A 1 -5.89 15.96 16.22
C MET A 1 -5.91 14.72 17.06
N THR A 2 -6.11 13.57 16.44
CA THR A 2 -6.07 12.29 17.15
C THR A 2 -4.61 12.03 17.48
N GLU A 3 -4.27 12.04 18.76
CA GLU A 3 -2.89 11.82 19.19
C GLU A 3 -2.64 10.31 19.16
N PHE A 4 -1.96 9.83 18.13
CA PHE A 4 -1.60 8.42 17.97
C PHE A 4 -0.11 8.26 17.70
N THR A 5 0.45 7.15 18.18
CA THR A 5 1.86 6.80 17.98
C THR A 5 1.94 5.52 17.16
N VAL A 6 2.72 5.56 16.08
CA VAL A 6 3.05 4.38 15.28
C VAL A 6 4.56 4.37 15.06
N THR A 7 5.22 3.40 15.66
CA THR A 7 6.64 3.11 15.48
C THR A 7 6.82 1.61 15.22
N PRO A 8 8.02 1.15 14.85
CA PRO A 8 8.29 -0.28 14.72
C PRO A 8 8.11 -1.10 16.01
N TRP A 9 7.99 -0.46 17.18
CA TRP A 9 7.90 -1.13 18.49
C TRP A 9 6.61 -0.86 19.26
N GLU A 10 5.86 0.18 18.89
CA GLU A 10 4.70 0.65 19.64
C GLU A 10 3.63 1.19 18.69
N VAL A 11 2.38 0.80 18.96
CA VAL A 11 1.18 1.33 18.31
C VAL A 11 0.16 1.67 19.39
N THR A 12 -0.20 2.96 19.52
CA THR A 12 -1.14 3.44 20.54
C THR A 12 -2.06 4.54 20.01
N GLY A 13 -3.28 4.62 20.54
CA GLY A 13 -4.32 5.58 20.13
C GLY A 13 -5.21 5.07 18.98
N ASP A 14 -6.19 5.90 18.60
CA ASP A 14 -7.03 5.66 17.43
C ASP A 14 -6.28 6.10 16.16
N ILE A 15 -5.90 5.12 15.34
CA ILE A 15 -5.04 5.34 14.17
C ILE A 15 -5.85 5.90 13.01
N ASP A 16 -5.49 7.11 12.56
CA ASP A 16 -5.93 7.66 11.28
C ASP A 16 -4.94 7.22 10.19
N TYR A 17 -5.35 6.26 9.36
CA TYR A 17 -4.51 5.70 8.30
C TYR A 17 -4.25 6.69 7.15
N ASP A 18 -5.14 7.66 6.92
CA ASP A 18 -4.93 8.72 5.91
C ASP A 18 -3.86 9.70 6.39
N GLU A 19 -3.89 10.05 7.68
CA GLU A 19 -2.83 10.85 8.31
C GLU A 19 -1.51 10.09 8.34
N LEU A 20 -1.53 8.78 8.66
CA LEU A 20 -0.35 7.93 8.70
C LEU A 20 0.33 7.85 7.32
N GLN A 21 -0.45 7.66 6.25
CA GLN A 21 0.05 7.67 4.88
C GLN A 21 0.78 8.98 4.54
N ARG A 22 0.17 10.13 4.87
CA ARG A 22 0.78 11.45 4.65
C ARG A 22 2.08 11.63 5.45
N LYS A 23 2.10 11.19 6.72
CA LYS A 23 3.29 11.28 7.60
C LYS A 23 4.47 10.46 7.06
N PHE A 24 4.21 9.24 6.58
CA PHE A 24 5.24 8.32 6.09
C PHE A 24 5.58 8.51 4.61
N GLY A 25 4.87 9.40 3.91
CA GLY A 25 5.09 9.69 2.49
C GLY A 25 4.89 8.47 1.60
N THR A 26 3.86 7.66 1.90
CA THR A 26 3.48 6.52 1.06
C THR A 26 2.33 6.89 0.13
N SER A 27 2.17 6.13 -0.94
CA SER A 27 1.06 6.29 -1.88
C SER A 27 -0.08 5.34 -1.52
N PRO A 28 -1.35 5.72 -1.77
CA PRO A 28 -2.48 4.80 -1.57
C PRO A 28 -2.46 3.66 -2.57
N ILE A 29 -2.90 2.48 -2.13
CA ILE A 29 -3.33 1.42 -3.05
C ILE A 29 -4.75 1.79 -3.47
N ASP A 30 -4.84 2.61 -4.51
CA ASP A 30 -6.10 3.09 -5.07
C ASP A 30 -6.74 2.07 -6.04
N ASP A 31 -7.92 2.39 -6.55
CA ASP A 31 -8.64 1.54 -7.50
C ASP A 31 -7.83 1.29 -8.78
N GLU A 32 -6.93 2.19 -9.17
CA GLU A 32 -6.09 2.00 -10.35
C GLU A 32 -4.98 0.98 -10.08
N ALA A 33 -4.32 1.07 -8.93
CA ALA A 33 -3.37 0.07 -8.47
C ALA A 33 -4.02 -1.31 -8.33
N LEU A 34 -5.25 -1.39 -7.78
CA LEU A 34 -6.01 -2.64 -7.70
C LEU A 34 -6.38 -3.19 -9.08
N ARG A 35 -6.86 -2.34 -10.00
CA ARG A 35 -7.11 -2.74 -11.39
C ARG A 35 -5.86 -3.26 -12.06
N ARG A 36 -4.71 -2.62 -11.84
CA ARG A 36 -3.43 -3.05 -12.38
C ARG A 36 -3.03 -4.42 -11.84
N LEU A 37 -3.08 -4.61 -10.52
CA LEU A 37 -2.78 -5.89 -9.86
C LEU A 37 -3.67 -7.05 -10.33
N SER A 38 -4.96 -6.77 -10.60
CA SER A 38 -5.91 -7.78 -11.08
C SER A 38 -5.54 -8.42 -12.43
N LYS A 39 -4.65 -7.79 -13.20
CA LYS A 39 -4.16 -8.32 -14.48
C LYS A 39 -3.22 -9.52 -14.29
N TYR A 40 -2.60 -9.64 -13.12
CA TYR A 40 -1.61 -10.69 -12.82
C TYR A 40 -2.22 -11.90 -12.09
N GLY A 41 -3.49 -11.81 -11.67
CA GLY A 41 -4.17 -12.87 -10.96
C GLY A 41 -5.35 -12.35 -10.15
N GLU A 42 -5.99 -13.26 -9.41
CA GLU A 42 -7.07 -12.86 -8.53
C GLU A 42 -6.55 -11.97 -7.40
N LEU A 43 -7.19 -10.81 -7.20
CA LEU A 43 -6.86 -9.93 -6.08
C LEU A 43 -7.08 -10.65 -4.74
N HIS A 44 -6.05 -10.63 -3.90
CA HIS A 44 -6.11 -11.20 -2.56
C HIS A 44 -7.22 -10.51 -1.72
N PRO A 45 -7.98 -11.24 -0.89
CA PRO A 45 -9.05 -10.65 -0.07
C PRO A 45 -8.60 -9.48 0.81
N MET A 46 -7.34 -9.45 1.26
CA MET A 46 -6.79 -8.34 2.05
C MET A 46 -6.62 -7.04 1.25
N LEU A 47 -6.34 -7.13 -0.06
CA LEU A 47 -6.30 -5.97 -0.96
C LEU A 47 -7.73 -5.45 -1.19
N LYS A 48 -8.66 -6.37 -1.51
CA LYS A 48 -10.09 -6.03 -1.73
C LYS A 48 -10.73 -5.35 -0.51
N ARG A 49 -10.28 -5.69 0.71
CA ARG A 49 -10.80 -5.16 1.98
C ARG A 49 -10.05 -3.91 2.48
N GLY A 50 -9.04 -3.44 1.75
CA GLY A 50 -8.23 -2.28 2.17
C GLY A 50 -7.37 -2.52 3.41
N ILE A 51 -7.04 -3.78 3.73
CA ILE A 51 -6.11 -4.10 4.84
C ILE A 51 -4.68 -3.71 4.43
N PHE A 52 -4.30 -4.02 3.19
CA PHE A 52 -3.17 -3.37 2.52
C PHE A 52 -3.71 -2.12 1.84
N TYR A 53 -3.36 -0.95 2.36
CA TYR A 53 -3.96 0.33 1.96
C TYR A 53 -2.95 1.31 1.35
N SER A 54 -1.64 1.09 1.53
CA SER A 54 -0.60 1.95 0.98
C SER A 54 0.58 1.15 0.45
N HIS A 55 1.36 1.78 -0.42
CA HIS A 55 2.52 1.20 -1.07
C HIS A 55 3.64 2.24 -1.27
N ARG A 56 4.84 1.76 -1.60
CA ARG A 56 5.95 2.56 -2.11
C ARG A 56 6.51 1.86 -3.35
N ASP A 57 6.66 2.59 -4.45
CA ASP A 57 7.22 2.11 -5.72
C ASP A 57 6.56 0.87 -6.36
N LEU A 58 5.29 0.61 -6.05
CA LEU A 58 4.53 -0.50 -6.65
C LEU A 58 4.39 -0.34 -8.16
N ILE A 59 4.14 0.86 -8.67
CA ILE A 59 3.94 1.08 -10.11
C ILE A 59 5.23 0.79 -10.91
N PRO A 60 6.39 1.38 -10.56
CA PRO A 60 7.67 1.01 -11.19
C PRO A 60 7.98 -0.49 -11.11
N LEU A 61 7.67 -1.12 -9.98
CA LEU A 61 7.85 -2.56 -9.79
C LEU A 61 7.04 -3.37 -10.82
N LEU A 62 5.75 -3.05 -10.98
CA LEU A 62 4.88 -3.71 -11.94
C LEU A 62 5.29 -3.43 -13.38
N ASP A 63 5.81 -2.24 -13.68
CA ASP A 63 6.33 -1.90 -14.99
C ASP A 63 7.64 -2.65 -15.32
N SER A 64 8.49 -2.92 -14.32
CA SER A 64 9.69 -3.76 -14.48
C SER A 64 9.30 -5.23 -14.70
N TYR A 65 8.32 -5.72 -13.92
CA TYR A 65 7.80 -7.06 -14.08
C TYR A 65 7.22 -7.30 -15.48
N ASP A 66 6.47 -6.33 -16.02
CA ASP A 66 5.93 -6.40 -17.38
C ASP A 66 7.02 -6.46 -18.47
N LYS A 67 8.22 -5.94 -18.20
CA LYS A 67 9.37 -6.03 -19.11
C LYS A 67 10.10 -7.38 -19.01
N GLY A 68 9.77 -8.20 -18.01
CA GLY A 68 10.45 -9.45 -17.74
C GLY A 68 11.76 -9.28 -16.93
N ASP A 69 11.96 -8.13 -16.30
CA ASP A 69 13.08 -7.93 -15.39
C ASP A 69 12.86 -8.74 -14.10
N GLU A 70 13.94 -9.28 -13.54
CA GLU A 70 13.89 -9.91 -12.22
C GLU A 70 13.76 -8.87 -11.10
N PHE A 71 13.02 -9.22 -10.05
CA PHE A 71 12.94 -8.41 -8.84
C PHE A 71 14.31 -8.43 -8.14
N MET A 72 15.00 -7.29 -8.07
CA MET A 72 16.19 -7.11 -7.24
C MET A 72 15.84 -6.66 -5.82
#